data_AF-X1I1D1-F1
#
_entry.id   AF-X1I1D1-F1
#
_cell.length_a   1.000
_cell.length_b   1.000
_cell.length_c   1.000
_cell.angle_alpha   90.00
_cell.angle_beta   90.00
_cell.angle_gamma   90.00
#
_symmetry.space_group_name_H-M   'P 1'
#
loop_
_entity.id
_entity.type
_entity.pdbx_description
1 polymer ?
#
loop_
_entity_poly.entity_id
_entity_poly.type
_entity_poly.pdbx_seq_one_letter_code
_entity_poly.pdbx_strand_id
1 'polypeptide(L)'
;QLKISKYMFKNPNSIIIHRINNCDAGRNTKNLNKYLTRANKVADGTIFISNYLKDIYVGKGLVKNKNFKVIKNGADDDLFKRKGRIKWDKKENLKMVTHHWS
;
A
#
# COMPACT_ATOMS: atom_id res chain seq x y z
N GLN A 1 -6.31 0.02 -16.16
CA GLN A 1 -5.54 0.97 -17.00
C GLN A 1 -6.43 1.67 -18.01
N LEU A 2 -7.03 0.96 -18.98
CA LEU A 2 -7.90 1.58 -20.00
C LEU A 2 -9.00 2.50 -19.44
N LYS A 3 -9.62 2.15 -18.31
CA LYS A 3 -10.63 2.99 -17.65
C LYS A 3 -10.05 4.31 -17.10
N ILE A 4 -8.87 4.28 -16.48
CA ILE A 4 -8.20 5.47 -15.93
C ILE A 4 -7.72 6.37 -17.07
N SER A 5 -7.10 5.78 -18.10
CA SER A 5 -6.68 6.56 -19.28
C SER A 5 -7.87 7.24 -19.97
N LYS A 6 -9.00 6.52 -20.15
CA LYS A 6 -10.24 7.12 -20.67
C LYS A 6 -10.78 8.24 -19.79
N TYR A 7 -10.69 8.10 -18.47
CA TYR A 7 -11.07 9.16 -17.54
C TYR A 7 -10.19 10.40 -17.69
N MET A 8 -8.87 10.23 -17.81
CA MET A 8 -7.92 11.33 -18.03
C MET A 8 -8.20 12.08 -19.32
N PHE A 9 -8.54 11.39 -20.42
CA PHE A 9 -8.91 12.05 -21.67
C PHE A 9 -10.13 12.98 -21.52
N LYS A 10 -11.07 12.64 -20.64
CA LYS A 10 -12.25 13.48 -20.33
C LYS A 10 -11.97 14.53 -19.26
N ASN A 11 -10.92 14.36 -18.46
CA ASN A 11 -10.62 15.19 -17.29
C ASN A 11 -9.11 15.51 -17.24
N PRO A 12 -8.59 16.33 -18.17
CA PRO A 12 -7.15 16.54 -18.36
C PRO A 12 -6.45 17.15 -17.14
N ASN A 13 -7.19 17.83 -16.26
CA ASN A 13 -6.65 18.47 -15.05
C ASN A 13 -6.64 17.55 -13.81
N SER A 14 -6.97 16.26 -13.97
CA SER A 14 -6.98 15.32 -12.85
C SER A 14 -5.57 14.96 -12.42
N ILE A 15 -5.32 14.94 -11.11
CA ILE A 15 -4.09 14.41 -10.52
C ILE A 15 -4.30 12.94 -10.20
N ILE A 16 -3.40 12.08 -10.68
CA ILE A 16 -3.45 10.64 -10.51
C ILE A 16 -2.36 10.18 -9.53
N ILE A 17 -2.80 9.65 -8.38
CA ILE A 17 -1.93 9.03 -7.40
C ILE A 17 -2.13 7.51 -7.41
N HIS A 18 -1.06 6.75 -7.64
CA HIS A 18 -1.10 5.30 -7.59
C HIS A 18 -0.55 4.80 -6.25
N ARG A 19 -1.42 4.24 -5.41
CA ARG A 19 -1.02 3.53 -4.19
C ARG A 19 -0.63 2.09 -4.52
N ILE A 20 0.64 1.76 -4.34
CA ILE A 20 1.16 0.40 -4.49
C ILE A 20 1.21 -0.27 -3.12
N ASN A 21 0.40 -1.30 -2.96
CA ASN A 21 0.25 -2.07 -1.71
C ASN A 21 0.72 -3.52 -1.81
N ASN A 22 1.18 -3.96 -2.98
CA ASN A 22 1.41 -5.38 -3.24
C ASN A 22 2.60 -5.61 -4.18
N CYS A 23 3.14 -6.82 -4.16
CA CYS A 23 4.22 -7.29 -5.02
C CYS A 23 4.21 -8.81 -5.16
N ASP A 24 4.91 -9.31 -6.18
CA ASP A 24 5.13 -10.75 -6.39
C ASP A 24 6.04 -11.39 -5.32
N ALA A 25 6.86 -10.61 -4.60
CA ALA A 25 7.78 -11.18 -3.63
C ALA A 25 7.03 -11.89 -2.49
N GLY A 26 7.45 -13.12 -2.17
CA GLY A 26 6.81 -13.95 -1.15
C GLY A 26 5.46 -14.56 -1.55
N ARG A 27 5.06 -14.45 -2.83
CA ARG A 27 3.81 -15.02 -3.36
C ARG A 27 4.10 -15.93 -4.56
N ASN A 28 3.21 -16.88 -4.83
CA ASN A 28 3.25 -17.70 -6.05
C ASN A 28 2.62 -16.98 -7.26
N THR A 29 2.51 -15.65 -7.22
CA THR A 29 2.04 -14.85 -8.34
C THR A 29 3.19 -14.53 -9.26
N LYS A 30 2.92 -14.57 -10.56
CA LYS A 30 3.86 -14.12 -11.59
C LYS A 30 3.20 -12.96 -12.34
N ASN A 31 3.94 -11.86 -12.51
CA ASN A 31 3.58 -10.66 -13.28
C ASN A 31 2.79 -9.55 -12.56
N LEU A 32 2.50 -9.65 -11.25
CA LEU A 32 1.83 -8.54 -10.55
C LEU A 32 2.68 -7.27 -10.56
N ASN A 33 3.99 -7.40 -10.35
CA ASN A 33 4.91 -6.27 -10.40
C ASN A 33 4.89 -5.59 -11.78
N LYS A 34 4.88 -6.40 -12.86
CA LYS A 34 4.81 -5.90 -14.25
C LYS A 34 3.47 -5.20 -14.53
N TYR A 35 2.37 -5.74 -14.01
CA TYR A 35 1.06 -5.14 -14.11
C TYR A 35 0.99 -3.78 -13.40
N LEU A 36 1.44 -3.72 -12.15
CA LEU A 36 1.44 -2.49 -11.33
C LEU A 36 2.38 -1.44 -11.91
N THR A 37 3.55 -1.85 -12.38
CA THR A 37 4.51 -0.99 -13.11
C THR A 37 3.86 -0.35 -14.34
N ARG A 38 3.15 -1.16 -15.15
CA ARG A 38 2.46 -0.64 -16.33
C ARG A 38 1.34 0.34 -15.94
N ALA A 39 0.65 0.09 -14.83
CA ALA A 39 -0.42 0.96 -14.36
C ALA A 39 0.12 2.29 -13.84
N ASN A 40 1.29 2.26 -13.23
CA ASN A 40 1.95 3.44 -12.69
C ASN A 40 2.39 4.45 -13.77
N LYS A 41 2.48 4.05 -15.04
CA LYS A 41 2.88 4.94 -16.15
C LYS A 41 2.00 6.18 -16.32
N VAL A 42 0.75 6.13 -15.87
CA VAL A 42 -0.19 7.26 -15.95
C VAL A 42 -0.33 8.04 -14.64
N ALA A 43 0.51 7.74 -13.63
CA ALA A 43 0.44 8.35 -12.32
C ALA A 43 1.40 9.53 -12.20
N ASP A 44 0.89 10.66 -11.73
CA ASP A 44 1.67 11.86 -11.40
C ASP A 44 2.49 11.67 -10.12
N GLY A 45 2.00 10.82 -9.21
CA GLY A 45 2.68 10.45 -7.99
C GLY A 45 2.41 9.01 -7.54
N THR A 46 3.34 8.46 -6.76
CA THR A 46 3.23 7.08 -6.25
C THR A 46 3.31 7.04 -4.73
N ILE A 47 2.38 6.32 -4.09
CA ILE A 47 2.43 6.06 -2.65
C ILE A 47 2.76 4.59 -2.44
N PHE A 48 3.84 4.31 -1.71
CA PHE A 48 4.16 2.97 -1.24
C PHE A 48 3.71 2.80 0.22
N ILE A 49 3.11 1.67 0.57
CA ILE A 49 2.68 1.42 1.96
C ILE A 49 3.81 0.96 2.90
N SER A 50 5.00 0.73 2.35
CA SER A 50 6.17 0.30 3.12
C SER A 50 7.46 0.65 2.37
N ASN A 51 8.56 0.74 3.13
CA ASN A 51 9.90 0.88 2.53
C ASN A 51 10.24 -0.33 1.65
N TYR A 52 9.84 -1.53 2.07
CA TYR A 52 10.04 -2.77 1.33
C TYR A 52 9.48 -2.70 -0.11
N LEU A 53 8.24 -2.24 -0.26
CA LEU A 53 7.66 -2.06 -1.60
C LEU A 53 8.39 -0.97 -2.39
N LYS A 54 8.70 0.17 -1.76
CA LYS A 54 9.49 1.22 -2.40
C LYS A 54 10.81 0.67 -2.92
N ASP A 55 11.53 -0.15 -2.16
CA ASP A 55 12.80 -0.75 -2.58
C ASP A 55 12.63 -1.76 -3.71
N ILE A 56 11.55 -2.55 -3.71
CA ILE A 56 11.24 -3.45 -4.83
C ILE A 56 10.99 -2.67 -6.12
N TYR A 57 10.17 -1.62 -6.07
CA TYR A 57 9.71 -0.95 -7.29
C TYR A 57 10.69 0.13 -7.76
N VAL A 58 11.20 0.97 -6.86
CA VAL A 58 12.17 2.02 -7.19
C VAL A 58 13.57 1.43 -7.30
N GLY A 59 13.99 0.61 -6.33
CA GLY A 59 15.34 0.03 -6.30
C GLY A 59 15.62 -0.90 -7.48
N LYS A 60 14.61 -1.60 -8.02
CA LYS A 60 14.74 -2.41 -9.25
C LYS A 60 14.40 -1.65 -10.54
N GLY A 61 14.19 -0.33 -10.48
CA GLY A 61 13.90 0.52 -11.64
C GLY A 61 12.54 0.25 -12.32
N LEU A 62 11.61 -0.40 -11.61
CA LEU A 62 10.27 -0.71 -12.11
C LEU A 62 9.37 0.52 -12.14
N VAL A 63 9.47 1.39 -11.13
CA VAL A 63 8.84 2.72 -11.13
C VAL A 63 9.90 3.76 -11.42
N LYS A 64 9.73 4.48 -12.54
CA LYS A 64 10.68 5.50 -13.01
C LYS A 64 10.34 6.92 -12.52
N ASN A 65 9.09 7.17 -12.12
CA ASN A 65 8.68 8.47 -11.60
C ASN A 65 9.37 8.69 -10.24
N LYS A 66 10.06 9.83 -10.09
CA LYS A 66 10.75 10.22 -8.84
C LYS A 66 9.81 10.83 -7.80
N ASN A 67 8.59 11.21 -8.19
CA ASN A 67 7.55 11.71 -7.29
C ASN A 67 6.89 10.54 -6.56
N PHE A 68 7.54 10.04 -5.52
CA PHE A 68 6.99 9.00 -4.66
C PHE A 68 7.18 9.31 -3.17
N LYS A 69 6.29 8.75 -2.35
CA LYS A 69 6.39 8.81 -0.90
C LYS A 69 5.99 7.49 -0.27
N VAL A 70 6.56 7.19 0.90
CA VAL A 70 6.15 6.05 1.73
C VAL A 70 5.17 6.55 2.79
N ILE A 71 3.95 6.03 2.76
CA ILE A 71 2.92 6.29 3.77
C ILE A 71 2.48 4.94 4.31
N LYS A 72 2.95 4.60 5.50
CA LYS A 72 2.63 3.32 6.16
C LYS A 72 1.16 3.27 6.54
N ASN A 73 0.56 2.08 6.49
CA ASN A 73 -0.79 1.90 7.02
C ASN A 73 -0.78 2.18 8.53
N GLY A 74 -1.79 2.92 8.99
CA GLY A 74 -2.09 3.07 10.41
C GLY A 74 -2.98 1.92 10.90
N ALA A 75 -3.11 1.82 12.22
CA ALA A 75 -4.13 1.03 12.90
C ALA A 75 -5.00 1.98 13.72
N ASP A 76 -6.25 1.58 13.95
CA ASP A 76 -7.16 2.30 14.84
C ASP A 76 -6.69 2.13 16.29
N ASP A 77 -6.32 3.24 16.95
CA ASP A 77 -5.79 3.22 18.31
C ASP A 77 -6.87 2.89 19.37
N ASP A 78 -8.17 3.04 19.06
CA ASP A 78 -9.26 2.67 19.95
C ASP A 78 -9.46 1.15 19.99
N LEU A 79 -9.23 0.49 18.85
CA LEU A 79 -9.27 -0.97 18.71
C LEU A 79 -7.94 -1.62 19.10
N PHE A 80 -6.82 -1.08 18.64
CA PHE A 80 -5.47 -1.61 18.85
C PHE A 80 -4.73 -0.80 19.92
N LYS A 81 -5.16 -0.95 21.18
CA LYS A 81 -4.63 -0.21 22.33
C LYS A 81 -3.14 -0.47 22.60
N ARG A 82 -2.27 0.30 21.94
CA ARG A 82 -0.81 0.23 22.15
C ARG A 82 -0.37 0.83 23.47
N LYS A 83 -1.05 1.90 23.92
CA LYS A 83 -0.84 2.58 25.21
C LYS A 83 -2.03 2.30 26.13
N GLY A 84 -1.79 2.22 27.44
CA GLY A 84 -2.86 1.95 28.43
C GLY A 84 -3.42 0.53 28.39
N ARG A 85 -2.67 -0.43 27.82
CA ARG A 85 -3.03 -1.85 27.82
C ARG A 85 -3.11 -2.39 29.25
N ILE A 86 -4.29 -2.86 29.64
CA ILE A 86 -4.51 -3.56 30.90
C ILE A 86 -3.90 -4.96 30.75
N LYS A 87 -2.95 -5.30 31.63
CA LYS A 87 -2.38 -6.65 31.65
C LYS A 87 -3.45 -7.60 32.15
N TRP A 88 -3.70 -8.68 31.41
CA TRP A 88 -4.67 -9.67 31.82
C TRP A 88 -4.26 -10.34 33.13
N ASP A 89 -5.14 -10.32 34.12
CA ASP A 89 -4.92 -10.79 35.49
C ASP A 89 -5.38 -12.23 35.71
N LYS A 90 -5.88 -12.90 34.65
CA LYS A 90 -6.46 -14.25 34.65
C LYS A 90 -7.77 -14.40 35.41
N LYS A 91 -8.38 -13.30 35.86
CA LYS A 91 -9.68 -13.29 36.55
C LYS A 91 -10.78 -12.78 35.63
N GLU A 92 -10.48 -11.74 34.86
CA GLU A 92 -11.42 -11.14 33.91
C GLU A 92 -11.41 -11.85 32.54
N ASN A 93 -12.41 -11.58 31.71
CA ASN A 93 -12.43 -12.08 30.34
C ASN A 93 -11.30 -11.48 29.49
N LEU A 94 -10.49 -12.35 28.86
CA LEU A 94 -9.43 -11.92 27.94
C LEU A 94 -10.03 -11.47 26.59
N LYS A 95 -9.80 -10.20 26.23
CA LYS A 95 -10.14 -9.68 24.90
C LYS A 95 -8.93 -9.80 23.97
N MET A 96 -9.04 -10.65 22.96
CA MET A 96 -8.01 -10.80 21.92
C MET A 96 -8.49 -10.16 20.62
N VAL A 97 -7.64 -9.30 20.04
CA VAL A 97 -7.84 -8.76 18.69
C VAL A 97 -6.73 -9.33 17.82
N THR A 98 -7.11 -10.04 16.77
CA THR A 98 -6.18 -10.54 15.75
C THR A 98 -6.33 -9.70 14.48
N HIS A 99 -5.22 -9.46 13.77
CA HIS A 99 -5.24 -8.82 12.48
C HIS A 99 -4.42 -9.65 11.48
N HIS A 100 -4.93 -9.77 10.26
CA HIS A 100 -4.21 -10.38 9.15
C HIS A 100 -3.76 -9.30 8.18
N TRP A 101 -2.45 -9.18 7.97
CA TRP A 101 -1.89 -8.32 6.93
C TRP A 101 -2.02 -9.04 5.57
N SER A 102 -2.75 -8.45 4.62
CA SER A 102 -2.93 -9.00 3.26
C SER A 102 -1.77 -8.69 2.33
#